data_AF-A0A3A8PGX7-F1
#
_entry.id   AF-A0A3A8PGX7-F1
#
_cell.length_a   1.000
_cell.length_b   1.000
_cell.length_c   1.000
_cell.angle_alpha   90.00
_cell.angle_beta   90.00
_cell.angle_gamma   90.00
#
_symmetry.space_group_name_H-M   'P 1'
#
loop_
_entity.id
_entity.type
_entity.pdbx_description
1 polymer ?
#
loop_
_entity_poly.entity_id
_entity_poly.type
_entity_poly.pdbx_seq_one_letter_code
_entity_poly.pdbx_strand_id
1 'polypeptide(L)'
;MTGAEALAAPRIATVLVVDDDRLNRVALAELFQDDCRVLMARDGQSGLDIIAREAVSLVLLDVSMPGMDGYDVLRAIRATERSHNLPVLFITGMSDAPDEKR
;
A
#
# COMPACT_ATOMS: atom_id res chain seq x y z
N MET A 1 -9.20 12.04 -37.78
CA MET A 1 -9.62 12.97 -36.70
C MET A 1 -8.79 12.63 -35.48
N THR A 2 -7.95 13.58 -35.10
CA THR A 2 -6.87 13.48 -34.11
C THR A 2 -7.45 13.32 -32.70
N GLY A 3 -7.38 12.10 -32.15
CA GLY A 3 -7.51 11.89 -30.72
C GLY A 3 -6.12 11.95 -30.11
N ALA A 4 -5.67 13.15 -29.76
CA ALA A 4 -4.46 13.29 -28.96
C ALA A 4 -4.69 12.53 -27.65
N GLU A 5 -4.00 11.40 -27.48
CA GLU A 5 -3.73 10.88 -26.14
C GLU A 5 -3.05 12.04 -25.41
N ALA A 6 -3.81 12.69 -24.53
CA ALA A 6 -3.25 13.67 -23.63
C ALA A 6 -2.15 12.94 -22.87
N LEU A 7 -0.90 13.22 -23.21
CA LEU A 7 0.25 12.85 -22.39
C LEU A 7 0.02 13.55 -21.05
N ALA A 8 -0.65 12.84 -20.14
CA ALA A 8 -0.81 13.25 -18.78
C ALA A 8 0.61 13.55 -18.29
N ALA A 9 0.84 14.79 -17.84
CA ALA A 9 2.08 15.14 -17.15
C ALA A 9 2.42 14.03 -16.15
N PRO A 10 3.70 13.64 -15.99
CA PRO A 10 4.07 12.54 -15.12
C PRO A 10 3.47 12.81 -13.74
N ARG A 11 2.39 12.09 -13.42
CA ARG A 11 1.73 12.21 -12.13
C ARG A 11 2.63 11.48 -11.18
N ILE A 12 3.17 12.20 -10.19
CA ILE A 12 3.87 11.58 -9.07
C ILE A 12 2.94 10.50 -8.52
N ALA A 13 3.38 9.24 -8.62
CA ALA A 13 2.56 8.11 -8.20
C ALA A 13 2.32 8.22 -6.70
N THR A 14 1.10 7.88 -6.25
CA THR A 14 0.78 7.83 -4.82
C THR A 14 0.86 6.38 -4.35
N VAL A 15 1.80 6.08 -3.48
CA VAL A 15 2.00 4.75 -2.89
C VAL A 15 1.41 4.76 -1.48
N LEU A 16 0.58 3.78 -1.16
CA LEU A 16 0.07 3.56 0.19
C LEU A 16 0.80 2.39 0.83
N VAL A 17 1.43 2.61 1.98
CA VAL A 17 2.01 1.55 2.82
C VAL A 17 1.04 1.21 3.94
N VAL A 18 0.66 -0.07 4.03
CA VAL A 18 -0.21 -0.62 5.09
C VAL A 18 0.54 -1.76 5.76
N ASP A 19 0.94 -1.55 7.01
CA ASP A 19 1.71 -2.50 7.83
C ASP A 19 1.44 -2.12 9.29
N ASP A 20 1.40 -3.03 10.25
CA ASP A 20 1.15 -2.73 11.67
C ASP A 20 2.43 -2.36 12.45
N ASP A 21 3.61 -2.77 11.96
CA ASP A 21 4.91 -2.39 12.49
C ASP A 21 5.32 -0.98 12.03
N ARG A 22 5.61 -0.11 12.99
CA ARG A 22 5.99 1.28 12.73
C ARG A 22 7.33 1.40 12.00
N LEU A 23 8.32 0.57 12.33
CA LEU A 23 9.65 0.62 11.73
C LEU A 23 9.58 0.20 10.26
N ASN A 24 8.86 -0.87 9.94
CA ASN A 24 8.64 -1.30 8.56
C ASN A 24 7.94 -0.20 7.74
N ARG A 25 6.85 0.38 8.27
CA ARG A 25 6.15 1.49 7.60
C ARG A 25 7.06 2.66 7.28
N VAL A 26 7.86 3.10 8.24
CA VAL A 26 8.76 4.24 8.07
C VAL A 26 9.87 3.90 7.07
N ALA A 27 10.50 2.73 7.18
CA ALA A 27 11.57 2.31 6.27
C ALA A 27 11.09 2.22 4.81
N LEU A 28 9.90 1.65 4.60
CA LEU A 28 9.27 1.61 3.28
C LEU A 28 8.92 3.00 2.78
N ALA A 29 8.36 3.86 3.64
CA ALA A 29 8.07 5.23 3.23
C ALA A 29 9.33 5.98 2.81
N GLU A 30 10.43 5.79 3.53
CA GLU A 30 11.71 6.41 3.20
C GLU A 30 12.27 5.94 1.85
N LEU A 31 12.04 4.69 1.49
CA LEU A 31 12.49 4.12 0.21
C LEU A 31 11.80 4.73 -1.02
N PHE A 32 10.55 5.18 -0.87
CA PHE A 32 9.74 5.69 -2.00
C PHE A 32 9.53 7.21 -1.99
N GLN A 33 9.92 7.93 -0.92
CA GLN A 33 9.61 9.35 -0.73
C GLN A 33 10.19 10.29 -1.79
N ASP A 34 11.32 9.94 -2.40
CA ASP A 34 12.02 10.79 -3.38
C ASP A 34 11.36 10.76 -4.77
N ASP A 35 10.69 9.64 -5.11
CA ASP A 35 10.09 9.41 -6.41
C ASP A 35 8.55 9.47 -6.40
N CYS A 36 7.94 9.25 -5.24
CA CYS A 36 6.49 9.06 -5.07
C CYS A 36 5.94 9.85 -3.88
N ARG A 37 4.64 10.18 -3.92
CA ARG A 37 3.91 10.61 -2.72
C ARG A 37 3.59 9.36 -1.90
N VAL A 38 4.10 9.28 -0.67
CA VAL A 38 3.82 8.15 0.21
C VAL A 38 2.72 8.49 1.22
N LEU A 39 1.73 7.62 1.32
CA LEU A 39 0.73 7.59 2.38
C LEU A 39 0.97 6.37 3.27
N MET A 40 0.64 6.46 4.55
CA MET A 40 0.86 5.39 5.53
C MET A 40 -0.43 5.10 6.29
N ALA A 41 -0.72 3.81 6.48
CA ALA A 41 -1.79 3.29 7.30
C ALA A 41 -1.22 2.24 8.25
N ARG A 42 -1.67 2.23 9.51
CA ARG A 42 -1.16 1.33 10.55
C ARG A 42 -1.95 0.03 10.69
N ASP A 43 -3.07 -0.07 9.96
CA ASP A 43 -4.01 -1.17 10.04
C ASP A 43 -4.85 -1.22 8.75
N GLY A 44 -5.51 -2.35 8.49
CA GLY A 44 -6.30 -2.55 7.28
C GLY A 44 -7.42 -1.52 7.09
N GLN A 45 -8.12 -1.16 8.18
CA GLN A 45 -9.24 -0.22 8.11
C GLN A 45 -8.78 1.19 7.71
N SER A 46 -7.72 1.71 8.32
CA SER A 46 -7.14 3.00 7.95
C SER A 46 -6.60 3.00 6.50
N GLY A 47 -6.09 1.85 6.03
CA GLY A 47 -5.71 1.67 4.62
C GLY A 47 -6.91 1.82 3.68
N LEU A 48 -8.01 1.14 3.97
CA LEU A 48 -9.25 1.24 3.18
C LEU A 48 -9.84 2.66 3.20
N ASP A 49 -9.80 3.34 4.35
CA ASP A 49 -10.27 4.72 4.47
C ASP A 49 -9.47 5.69 3.60
N ILE A 50 -8.15 5.47 3.48
CA ILE A 50 -7.29 6.25 2.59
C ILE A 50 -7.62 5.95 1.13
N ILE A 51 -7.75 4.68 0.76
CA ILE A 51 -8.10 4.26 -0.62
C ILE A 51 -9.44 4.87 -1.07
N ALA A 52 -10.39 5.03 -0.14
CA ALA A 52 -11.68 5.65 -0.44
C ALA A 52 -11.59 7.16 -0.71
N ARG A 53 -10.56 7.85 -0.18
CA ARG A 53 -10.43 9.31 -0.20
C ARG A 53 -9.38 9.82 -1.19
N GLU A 54 -8.34 9.02 -1.43
CA GLU A 54 -7.15 9.40 -2.19
C GLU A 54 -7.01 8.59 -3.49
N ALA A 55 -6.37 9.17 -4.50
CA ALA A 55 -6.06 8.48 -5.75
C ALA A 55 -4.76 7.65 -5.61
N VAL A 56 -4.86 6.50 -4.95
CA VAL A 56 -3.73 5.58 -4.75
C VAL A 56 -3.39 4.86 -6.06
N SER A 57 -2.10 4.75 -6.37
CA SER A 57 -1.56 4.09 -7.57
C SER A 57 -1.00 2.69 -7.29
N LEU A 58 -0.56 2.44 -6.06
CA LEU A 58 -0.04 1.16 -5.59
C LEU A 58 -0.26 1.03 -4.08
N VAL A 59 -0.63 -0.16 -3.61
CA VAL A 59 -0.64 -0.51 -2.19
C VAL A 59 0.50 -1.48 -1.90
N LEU A 60 1.36 -1.14 -0.95
CA LEU A 60 2.27 -2.04 -0.28
C LEU A 60 1.57 -2.56 0.98
N LEU A 61 1.29 -3.85 1.03
CA LEU A 61 0.38 -4.42 2.03
C LEU A 61 1.06 -5.55 2.79
N ASP A 62 1.24 -5.37 4.09
CA ASP A 62 1.60 -6.49 4.97
C ASP A 62 0.46 -7.53 5.01
N VAL A 63 0.85 -8.79 5.12
CA VAL A 63 -0.09 -9.90 5.25
C VAL A 63 -0.53 -10.08 6.70
N SER A 64 0.38 -9.90 7.65
CA SER A 64 0.24 -10.34 9.04
C SER A 64 -0.15 -9.21 9.99
N MET A 65 -1.32 -8.62 9.78
CA MET A 65 -1.86 -7.57 10.65
C MET A 65 -2.93 -8.09 11.63
N PRO A 66 -2.97 -7.60 12.89
CA PRO A 66 -4.01 -7.96 13.84
C PRO A 66 -5.38 -7.40 13.44
N GLY A 67 -6.42 -8.21 13.64
CA GLY A 67 -7.81 -7.84 13.35
C GLY A 67 -8.19 -8.09 11.89
N MET A 68 -7.76 -7.21 10.98
CA MET A 68 -7.99 -7.35 9.54
C MET A 68 -6.66 -7.66 8.85
N ASP A 69 -6.52 -8.86 8.30
CA ASP A 69 -5.29 -9.28 7.63
C ASP A 69 -5.16 -8.67 6.21
N GLY A 70 -3.98 -8.81 5.60
CA GLY A 70 -3.75 -8.26 4.26
C GLY A 70 -4.66 -8.88 3.18
N TYR A 71 -5.14 -10.12 3.37
CA TYR A 71 -6.07 -10.73 2.43
C TYR A 71 -7.48 -10.18 2.57
N ASP A 72 -7.94 -9.88 3.78
CA ASP A 72 -9.20 -9.17 4.04
C ASP A 72 -9.21 -7.79 3.39
N VAL A 73 -8.12 -7.03 3.56
CA VAL A 73 -7.95 -5.72 2.91
C VAL A 73 -8.02 -5.87 1.39
N LEU A 74 -7.30 -6.84 0.81
CA LEU A 74 -7.35 -7.10 -0.63
C LEU A 74 -8.78 -7.45 -1.08
N ARG A 75 -9.50 -8.31 -0.35
CA ARG A 75 -10.90 -8.64 -0.66
C ARG A 75 -11.79 -7.39 -0.69
N ALA A 76 -11.64 -6.49 0.29
CA ALA A 76 -12.39 -5.24 0.34
C ALA A 76 -12.03 -4.28 -0.81
N ILE A 77 -10.74 -4.18 -1.17
CA ILE A 77 -10.27 -3.40 -2.32
C ILE A 77 -10.90 -3.92 -3.62
N ARG A 78 -10.93 -5.25 -3.81
CA ARG A 78 -11.53 -5.90 -4.99
C ARG A 78 -13.05 -5.78 -5.00
N ALA A 79 -13.72 -5.79 -3.86
CA ALA A 79 -15.17 -5.62 -3.80
C ALA A 79 -15.66 -4.21 -4.19
N THR A 80 -14.75 -3.24 -4.33
CA THR A 80 -15.08 -1.84 -4.63
C THR A 80 -14.71 -1.50 -6.07
N GLU A 81 -15.70 -1.17 -6.91
CA GLU A 81 -15.52 -0.85 -8.35
C GLU A 81 -14.38 0.13 -8.63
N ARG A 82 -14.28 1.19 -7.82
CA ARG A 82 -13.27 2.25 -8.00
C ARG A 82 -11.84 1.79 -7.74
N SER A 83 -11.64 0.78 -6.89
CA SER A 83 -10.33 0.26 -6.50
C SER A 83 -10.09 -1.18 -6.95
N HIS A 84 -11.03 -1.80 -7.67
CA HIS A 84 -10.92 -3.20 -8.09
C HIS A 84 -9.66 -3.48 -8.91
N ASN A 85 -9.16 -2.51 -9.67
CA ASN A 85 -7.94 -2.65 -10.47
C ASN A 85 -6.68 -2.08 -9.79
N LEU A 86 -6.77 -1.65 -8.53
CA LEU A 86 -5.64 -1.10 -7.79
C LEU A 86 -4.54 -2.17 -7.63
N PRO A 87 -3.30 -1.91 -8.09
CA PRO A 87 -2.19 -2.82 -7.85
C PRO A 87 -1.90 -2.96 -6.36
N VAL A 88 -1.74 -4.21 -5.90
CA VAL A 88 -1.38 -4.55 -4.53
C VAL A 88 -0.15 -5.42 -4.56
N LEU A 89 0.91 -4.98 -3.89
CA LEU A 89 2.13 -5.74 -3.66
C LEU A 89 2.15 -6.18 -2.20
N PHE A 90 2.06 -7.49 -1.97
CA PHE A 90 2.20 -8.03 -0.63
C PHE A 90 3.64 -7.93 -0.17
N ILE A 91 3.81 -7.47 1.07
CA ILE A 91 5.07 -7.51 1.78
C ILE A 91 4.97 -8.67 2.77
N THR A 92 5.89 -9.62 2.64
CA THR A 92 5.96 -10.79 3.51
C THR A 92 7.30 -10.78 4.23
N GLY A 93 7.29 -10.64 5.54
CA GLY A 93 8.47 -10.86 6.38
C GLY A 93 8.50 -12.30 6.91
N MET A 94 9.66 -12.96 6.86
CA MET A 94 9.90 -14.17 7.66
C MET A 94 10.38 -13.71 9.04
N SER A 95 9.50 -13.71 10.04
CA SER A 95 9.86 -13.40 11.44
C SER A 95 10.41 -14.61 12.20
N ASP A 96 11.18 -15.48 11.53
CA ASP A 96 11.84 -16.65 12.12
C ASP A 96 13.35 -16.62 11.83
N ALA A 97 14.03 -15.53 12.21
CA ALA A 97 15.43 -15.66 12.58
C ALA A 97 15.43 -15.92 14.09
N PRO A 98 15.80 -17.11 14.58
CA PRO A 98 15.86 -17.36 16.01
C PRO A 98 16.83 -16.34 16.63
N ASP A 99 16.37 -15.67 17.69
CA ASP A 99 17.20 -14.85 18.58
C ASP A 99 18.42 -15.70 19.00
N GLU A 100 19.56 -15.52 18.33
CA GLU A 100 20.81 -16.13 18.75
C GLU A 100 21.24 -15.37 20.02
N LYS A 101 20.71 -15.82 21.15
CA LYS A 101 21.12 -15.38 22.48
C LYS A 101 22.63 -15.57 22.59
N ARG A 102 23.36 -14.46 22.54
CA ARG A 102 24.79 -14.38 22.86
C ARG A 102 24.99 -13.84 24.27
#